data_AF-A0A6I1MTR5-F1
#
_entry.id   AF-A0A6I1MTR5-F1
#
_cell.length_a   1.000
_cell.length_b   1.000
_cell.length_c   1.000
_cell.angle_alpha   90.00
_cell.angle_beta   90.00
_cell.angle_gamma   90.00
#
_symmetry.space_group_name_H-M   'P 1'
#
loop_
_entity.id
_entity.type
_entity.pdbx_description
1 polymer ?
#
loop_
_entity_poly.entity_id
_entity_poly.type
_entity_poly.pdbx_seq_one_letter_code
_entity_poly.pdbx_strand_id
1 'polypeptide(L)'
;MHILKIGLILATAAAPLTGFAQVLDNAMAKVSEVNVQRSGDNEYQLTLKSYRSSNVTAGQEELMPKAAQLCAPRSASFGRYSFNMTEQIAGAKDKPGMLVLRQDIECGAAASAAPPAAAQAGTAPGAATEEQVRRVEEQSRLYFDARDQGEYTLAYEVLAASAKHATSFEAWKGIKQAFNAKAGAAQQRTISKITWYRNPPQVEPGLYAAVDFTSKFAEIDIHCGFLAWREQSDGQFVLVREEENYIDKQTQQRLKPDDIEKVRQQFRCK
;
A
#
# COMPACT_ATOMS: atom_id res chain seq x y z
N MET A 1 -14.53 11.86 -20.17
CA MET A 1 -15.79 11.69 -19.40
C MET A 1 -16.60 10.63 -20.11
N HIS A 2 -16.92 9.51 -19.45
CA HIS A 2 -18.08 8.62 -19.63
C HIS A 2 -17.73 7.20 -19.16
N ILE A 3 -18.47 6.76 -18.13
CA ILE A 3 -18.56 5.39 -17.63
C ILE A 3 -19.44 4.63 -18.61
N LEU A 4 -19.00 3.47 -19.12
CA LEU A 4 -19.88 2.55 -19.84
C LEU A 4 -20.43 1.51 -18.85
N LYS A 5 -21.71 1.68 -18.51
CA LYS A 5 -22.60 0.62 -18.00
C LYS A 5 -23.20 -0.10 -19.20
N ILE A 6 -23.30 -1.43 -19.13
CA ILE A 6 -24.24 -2.22 -19.93
C ILE A 6 -25.29 -2.76 -18.95
N GLY A 7 -26.55 -2.43 -19.21
CA GLY A 7 -27.70 -2.98 -18.51
C GLY A 7 -28.39 -4.05 -19.35
N LEU A 8 -29.19 -4.89 -18.69
CA LEU A 8 -30.31 -5.56 -19.33
C LEU A 8 -31.50 -5.57 -18.37
N ILE A 9 -32.64 -5.15 -18.90
CA ILE A 9 -33.95 -4.98 -18.26
C ILE A 9 -34.79 -6.23 -18.58
N LEU A 10 -35.59 -6.68 -17.61
CA LEU A 10 -36.91 -7.26 -17.89
C LEU A 10 -37.87 -6.88 -16.76
N ALA A 11 -38.97 -6.24 -17.16
CA ALA A 11 -40.06 -5.77 -16.31
C ALA A 11 -41.28 -6.66 -16.50
N THR A 12 -42.05 -6.86 -15.43
CA THR A 12 -43.50 -7.12 -15.51
C THR A 12 -44.17 -6.49 -14.29
N ALA A 13 -45.24 -5.74 -14.56
CA ALA A 13 -45.99 -4.92 -13.62
C ALA A 13 -47.19 -5.65 -13.02
N ALA A 14 -47.55 -5.33 -11.77
CA ALA A 14 -48.92 -5.26 -11.25
C ALA A 14 -48.92 -4.48 -9.92
N ALA A 15 -49.92 -3.62 -9.72
CA ALA A 15 -50.19 -2.85 -8.50
C ALA A 15 -51.70 -2.99 -8.16
N PRO A 16 -52.24 -2.43 -7.06
CA PRO A 16 -51.66 -2.00 -5.78
C PRO A 16 -52.42 -2.61 -4.57
N LEU A 17 -51.91 -2.52 -3.34
CA LEU A 17 -52.74 -2.40 -2.13
C LEU A 17 -51.96 -1.74 -0.98
N THR A 18 -52.65 -0.81 -0.35
CA THR A 18 -52.36 0.04 0.82
C THR A 18 -51.58 -0.60 1.98
N GLY A 19 -50.63 0.16 2.54
CA GLY A 19 -50.10 -0.06 3.89
C GLY A 19 -48.87 0.80 4.16
N PHE A 20 -48.93 1.64 5.19
CA PHE A 20 -47.81 2.43 5.71
C PHE A 20 -46.57 1.55 5.93
N ALA A 21 -45.55 1.68 5.07
CA ALA A 21 -44.22 1.18 5.32
C ALA A 21 -43.29 2.38 5.49
N GLN A 22 -42.77 2.53 6.70
CA GLN A 22 -41.66 3.43 7.00
C GLN A 22 -40.56 3.21 5.96
N VAL A 23 -40.19 4.28 5.27
CA VAL A 23 -38.94 4.36 4.51
C VAL A 23 -37.79 4.34 5.52
N LEU A 24 -37.45 3.16 6.00
CA LEU A 24 -36.10 2.84 6.42
C LEU A 24 -35.33 2.54 5.13
N ASP A 25 -34.90 3.59 4.43
CA ASP A 25 -33.75 3.48 3.54
C ASP A 25 -32.54 3.19 4.43
N ASN A 26 -32.41 1.92 4.78
CA ASN A 26 -31.17 1.33 5.27
C ASN A 26 -30.15 1.58 4.17
N ALA A 27 -29.39 2.65 4.29
CA ALA A 27 -28.03 2.70 3.78
C ALA A 27 -27.29 1.56 4.48
N MET A 28 -27.43 0.33 3.96
CA MET A 28 -26.62 -0.80 4.38
C MET A 28 -25.18 -0.37 4.14
N ALA A 29 -24.50 0.03 5.22
CA ALA A 29 -23.07 0.19 5.23
C ALA A 29 -22.52 -1.08 4.60
N LYS A 30 -21.89 -0.96 3.42
CA LYS A 30 -21.41 -2.11 2.68
C LYS A 30 -20.48 -2.88 3.59
N VAL A 31 -20.90 -4.08 3.98
CA VAL A 31 -20.12 -4.96 4.83
C VAL A 31 -18.86 -5.34 4.06
N SER A 32 -17.73 -5.33 4.74
CA SER A 32 -16.48 -5.74 4.12
C SER A 32 -16.53 -7.21 3.70
N GLU A 33 -15.87 -7.52 2.59
CA GLU A 33 -15.76 -8.88 2.07
C GLU A 33 -14.36 -9.43 2.33
N VAL A 34 -14.26 -10.65 2.86
CA VAL A 34 -12.98 -11.36 3.02
C VAL A 34 -13.00 -12.62 2.17
N ASN A 35 -12.14 -12.67 1.16
CA ASN A 35 -11.91 -13.87 0.34
C ASN A 35 -10.67 -14.59 0.84
N VAL A 36 -10.71 -15.93 0.86
CA VAL A 36 -9.61 -16.78 1.34
C VAL A 36 -9.14 -17.68 0.21
N GLN A 37 -7.84 -17.69 -0.03
CA GLN A 37 -7.19 -18.62 -0.94
C GLN A 37 -6.09 -19.37 -0.16
N ARG A 38 -6.09 -20.70 -0.23
CA ARG A 38 -5.00 -21.51 0.34
C ARG A 38 -3.83 -21.51 -0.64
N SER A 39 -2.63 -21.19 -0.17
CA SER A 39 -1.39 -21.17 -0.99
C SER A 39 -0.41 -22.29 -0.62
N GLY A 40 -0.58 -22.91 0.55
CA GLY A 40 0.23 -24.04 1.01
C GLY A 40 -0.42 -24.78 2.18
N ASP A 41 0.30 -25.73 2.77
CA ASP A 41 -0.25 -26.53 3.88
C ASP A 41 -0.60 -25.68 5.10
N ASN A 42 0.22 -24.66 5.38
CA ASN A 42 0.07 -23.73 6.51
C ASN A 42 0.02 -22.26 6.05
N GLU A 43 -0.27 -22.03 4.78
CA GLU A 43 -0.23 -20.69 4.18
C GLU A 43 -1.56 -20.36 3.50
N TYR A 44 -2.04 -19.14 3.75
CA TYR A 44 -3.24 -18.59 3.15
C TYR A 44 -2.97 -17.18 2.63
N GLN A 45 -3.73 -16.76 1.62
CA GLN A 45 -3.87 -15.37 1.24
C GLN A 45 -5.31 -14.92 1.47
N LEU A 46 -5.46 -13.86 2.27
CA LEU A 46 -6.73 -13.23 2.56
C LEU A 46 -6.83 -11.94 1.74
N THR A 47 -7.92 -11.77 0.99
CA THR A 47 -8.24 -10.51 0.29
C THR A 47 -9.43 -9.85 0.97
N LEU A 48 -9.17 -8.75 1.67
CA LEU A 48 -10.16 -7.85 2.22
C LEU A 48 -10.56 -6.80 1.17
N LYS A 49 -11.87 -6.62 0.97
CA LYS A 49 -12.45 -5.40 0.39
C LYS A 49 -13.23 -4.69 1.49
N SER A 50 -12.68 -3.60 2.00
CA SER A 50 -13.26 -2.83 3.10
C SER A 50 -13.72 -1.46 2.64
N TYR A 51 -14.92 -1.07 3.08
CA TYR A 51 -15.47 0.28 2.91
C TYR A 51 -15.39 1.10 4.22
N ARG A 52 -14.86 0.48 5.29
CA ARG A 52 -14.71 1.10 6.62
C ARG A 52 -13.27 1.38 7.00
N SER A 53 -12.33 0.60 6.47
CA SER A 53 -10.91 0.75 6.74
C SER A 53 -10.28 1.71 5.75
N SER A 54 -9.71 2.79 6.27
CA SER A 54 -9.03 3.84 5.49
C SER A 54 -7.50 3.70 5.48
N ASN A 55 -6.98 2.61 6.02
CA ASN A 55 -5.55 2.31 6.00
C ASN A 55 -5.31 0.81 6.19
N VAL A 56 -4.08 0.39 5.89
CA VAL A 56 -3.65 -1.02 5.99
C VAL A 56 -3.81 -1.57 7.40
N THR A 57 -3.42 -0.81 8.44
CA THR A 57 -3.48 -1.25 9.83
C THR A 57 -4.90 -1.62 10.24
N ALA A 58 -5.88 -0.75 9.98
CA ALA A 58 -7.29 -1.03 10.23
C ALA A 58 -7.80 -2.22 9.39
N GLY A 59 -7.33 -2.36 8.15
CA GLY A 59 -7.64 -3.52 7.31
C GLY A 59 -7.06 -4.83 7.86
N GLN A 60 -5.86 -4.79 8.43
CA GLN A 60 -5.19 -5.92 9.06
C GLN A 60 -5.91 -6.34 10.36
N GLU A 61 -6.28 -5.38 11.21
CA GLU A 61 -7.12 -5.64 12.39
C GLU A 61 -8.44 -6.32 12.01
N GLU A 62 -9.04 -5.89 10.89
CA GLU A 62 -10.25 -6.48 10.34
C GLU A 62 -10.06 -7.91 9.80
N LEU A 63 -8.87 -8.24 9.26
CA LEU A 63 -8.54 -9.60 8.80
C LEU A 63 -8.21 -10.57 9.95
N MET A 64 -7.77 -10.06 11.10
CA MET A 64 -7.22 -10.88 12.19
C MET A 64 -8.18 -11.97 12.70
N PRO A 65 -9.48 -11.72 12.91
CA PRO A 65 -10.41 -12.77 13.35
C PRO A 65 -10.47 -13.94 12.35
N LYS A 66 -10.44 -13.64 11.05
CA LYS A 66 -10.50 -14.67 10.01
C LYS A 66 -9.19 -15.46 9.93
N ALA A 67 -8.05 -14.78 10.06
CA ALA A 67 -6.75 -15.43 10.12
C ALA A 67 -6.63 -16.37 11.33
N ALA A 68 -7.03 -15.92 12.53
CA ALA A 68 -7.06 -16.73 13.74
C ALA A 68 -7.96 -17.97 13.57
N GLN A 69 -9.14 -17.81 12.93
CA GLN A 69 -10.03 -18.93 12.62
C GLN A 69 -9.37 -19.95 11.68
N LEU A 70 -8.66 -19.50 10.65
CA LEU A 70 -8.02 -20.37 9.66
C LEU A 70 -6.81 -21.12 10.24
N CYS A 71 -6.07 -20.50 11.16
CA CYS A 71 -4.88 -21.10 11.75
C CYS A 71 -5.16 -21.96 12.98
N ALA A 72 -6.33 -21.86 13.62
CA ALA A 72 -6.62 -22.60 14.84
C ALA A 72 -6.34 -24.12 14.71
N PRO A 73 -5.65 -24.77 15.67
CA PRO A 73 -5.23 -24.26 16.99
C PRO A 73 -3.86 -23.54 17.03
N ARG A 74 -3.26 -23.24 15.87
CA ARG A 74 -1.98 -22.57 15.73
C ARG A 74 -2.12 -21.05 15.79
N SER A 75 -1.02 -20.36 16.03
CA SER A 75 -0.98 -18.91 15.87
C SER A 75 -1.02 -18.53 14.39
N ALA A 76 -1.73 -17.44 14.07
CA ALA A 76 -1.64 -16.79 12.77
C ALA A 76 -0.59 -15.68 12.85
N SER A 77 0.31 -15.63 11.88
CA SER A 77 1.21 -14.50 11.64
C SER A 77 0.85 -13.84 10.31
N PHE A 78 0.82 -12.51 10.30
CA PHE A 78 0.69 -11.75 9.07
C PHE A 78 2.05 -11.69 8.40
N GLY A 79 2.10 -12.20 7.17
CA GLY A 79 3.25 -12.07 6.29
C GLY A 79 3.13 -10.85 5.39
N ARG A 80 3.45 -11.06 4.12
CA ARG A 80 3.47 -10.01 3.09
C ARG A 80 2.05 -9.50 2.81
N TYR A 81 1.96 -8.27 2.34
CA TYR A 81 0.69 -7.72 1.88
C TYR A 81 0.87 -6.82 0.67
N SER A 82 -0.23 -6.62 -0.06
CA SER A 82 -0.38 -5.56 -1.06
C SER A 82 -1.72 -4.90 -0.85
N PHE A 83 -1.83 -3.61 -1.17
CA PHE A 83 -3.11 -2.94 -1.08
C PHE A 83 -3.32 -1.95 -2.22
N ASN A 84 -4.58 -1.68 -2.50
CA ASN A 84 -5.03 -0.56 -3.32
C ASN A 84 -6.08 0.19 -2.51
N MET A 85 -5.95 1.51 -2.44
CA MET A 85 -6.89 2.35 -1.73
C MET A 85 -7.39 3.45 -2.64
N THR A 86 -8.71 3.63 -2.67
CA THR A 86 -9.35 4.81 -3.23
C THR A 86 -9.91 5.61 -2.08
N GLU A 87 -9.55 6.88 -1.97
CA GLU A 87 -10.13 7.80 -1.00
C GLU A 87 -11.06 8.79 -1.68
N GLN A 88 -12.12 9.19 -0.98
CA GLN A 88 -12.99 10.26 -1.45
C GLN A 88 -12.39 11.59 -1.04
N ILE A 89 -12.12 12.45 -2.02
CA ILE A 89 -11.70 13.82 -1.74
C ILE A 89 -12.92 14.66 -1.37
N ALA A 90 -12.80 15.47 -0.32
CA ALA A 90 -13.87 16.35 0.14
C ALA A 90 -14.43 17.19 -1.02
N GLY A 91 -15.74 17.14 -1.24
CA GLY A 91 -16.44 17.88 -2.30
C GLY A 91 -16.67 17.12 -3.61
N ALA A 92 -16.06 15.95 -3.80
CA ALA A 92 -16.37 15.08 -4.94
C ALA A 92 -17.60 14.19 -4.64
N LYS A 93 -18.57 14.13 -5.56
CA LYS A 93 -19.78 13.25 -5.45
C LYS A 93 -19.47 11.78 -5.77
N ASP A 94 -18.20 11.38 -5.72
CA ASP A 94 -17.75 10.07 -6.17
C ASP A 94 -17.99 8.97 -5.13
N LYS A 95 -17.72 7.73 -5.54
CA LYS A 95 -17.94 6.50 -4.76
C LYS A 95 -17.23 6.57 -3.40
N PRO A 96 -17.80 5.94 -2.35
CA PRO A 96 -17.14 5.86 -1.05
C PRO A 96 -15.76 5.23 -1.20
N GLY A 97 -14.81 5.70 -0.38
CA GLY A 97 -13.47 5.15 -0.35
C GLY A 97 -13.49 3.64 -0.11
N MET A 98 -12.53 2.94 -0.69
CA MET A 98 -12.45 1.48 -0.60
C MET A 98 -11.00 1.06 -0.49
N LEU A 99 -10.71 0.22 0.51
CA LEU A 99 -9.47 -0.50 0.66
C LEU A 99 -9.62 -1.91 0.11
N VAL A 100 -8.74 -2.29 -0.82
CA VAL A 100 -8.51 -3.68 -1.20
C VAL A 100 -7.17 -4.10 -0.64
N LEU A 101 -7.14 -4.94 0.40
CA LEU A 101 -5.94 -5.43 1.06
C LEU A 101 -5.80 -6.94 0.81
N ARG A 102 -4.70 -7.36 0.19
CA ARG A 102 -4.30 -8.77 0.11
C ARG A 102 -3.22 -9.01 1.15
N GLN A 103 -3.42 -9.97 2.04
CA GLN A 103 -2.55 -10.28 3.16
C GLN A 103 -2.25 -11.78 3.17
N ASP A 104 -0.98 -12.14 3.14
CA ASP A 104 -0.54 -13.50 3.37
C ASP A 104 -0.55 -13.81 4.86
N ILE A 105 -0.96 -15.03 5.20
CA ILE A 105 -1.10 -15.56 6.53
C ILE A 105 -0.31 -16.86 6.60
N GLU A 106 0.55 -16.99 7.60
CA GLU A 106 1.23 -18.23 7.92
C GLU A 106 0.71 -18.74 9.27
N CYS A 107 0.45 -20.05 9.34
CA CYS A 107 0.00 -20.71 10.56
C CYS A 107 1.17 -21.41 11.24
N GLY A 108 1.63 -20.83 12.35
CA GLY A 108 2.84 -21.26 13.06
C GLY A 108 2.65 -22.48 13.96
N ALA A 109 3.44 -22.56 15.03
CA ALA A 109 3.24 -23.55 16.08
C ALA A 109 1.91 -23.33 16.83
N ALA A 110 1.50 -24.31 17.64
CA ALA A 110 0.36 -24.16 18.55
C ALA A 110 0.48 -22.82 19.30
N ALA A 111 -0.60 -22.04 19.33
CA ALA A 111 -0.58 -20.71 19.94
C ALA A 111 -0.18 -20.83 21.42
N SER A 112 1.05 -20.46 21.75
CA SER A 112 1.46 -20.29 23.14
C SER A 112 0.73 -19.08 23.69
N ALA A 113 0.09 -19.20 24.86
CA ALA A 113 -0.64 -18.12 25.53
C ALA A 113 0.26 -16.99 26.06
N ALA A 114 1.47 -16.85 25.52
CA ALA A 114 2.35 -15.73 25.82
C ALA A 114 1.78 -14.46 25.16
N PRO A 115 1.62 -13.35 25.91
CA PRO A 115 1.20 -12.07 25.34
C PRO A 115 2.14 -11.68 24.18
N PRO A 116 1.64 -11.07 23.09
CA PRO A 116 2.51 -10.50 22.08
C PRO A 116 3.46 -9.54 22.78
N ALA A 117 4.77 -9.80 22.66
CA ALA A 117 5.78 -8.88 23.15
C ALA A 117 5.46 -7.50 22.56
N ALA A 118 5.21 -6.53 23.43
CA ALA A 118 4.84 -5.19 23.04
C ALA A 118 5.80 -4.70 21.95
N ALA A 119 5.25 -4.22 20.83
CA ALA A 119 6.01 -3.65 19.74
C ALA A 119 6.89 -2.53 20.30
N GLN A 120 8.16 -2.81 20.52
CA GLN A 120 9.12 -1.79 20.90
C GLN A 120 9.28 -0.88 19.68
N ALA A 121 8.96 0.40 19.82
CA ALA A 121 9.36 1.40 18.84
C ALA A 121 10.87 1.24 18.63
N GLY A 122 11.28 0.93 17.41
CA GLY A 122 12.69 0.74 17.08
C GLY A 122 13.47 1.96 17.60
N THR A 123 14.51 1.71 18.39
CA THR A 123 15.34 2.79 18.91
C THR A 123 16.03 3.45 17.72
N ALA A 124 16.05 4.78 17.66
CA ALA A 124 16.90 5.48 16.71
C ALA A 124 18.33 4.96 16.94
N PRO A 125 18.99 4.38 15.92
CA PRO A 125 20.35 3.90 16.10
C PRO A 125 21.27 5.07 16.46
N GLY A 126 22.45 4.76 17.00
CA GLY A 126 23.60 5.66 16.84
C GLY A 126 23.74 6.05 15.37
N ALA A 127 24.21 7.27 15.09
CA ALA A 127 24.24 7.83 13.75
C ALA A 127 24.80 6.82 12.72
N ALA A 128 24.10 6.64 11.60
CA ALA A 128 24.64 5.85 10.49
C ALA A 128 25.98 6.45 10.03
N THR A 129 26.87 5.59 9.56
CA THR A 129 28.16 6.04 9.03
C THR A 129 27.96 6.85 7.74
N GLU A 130 28.89 7.74 7.43
CA GLU A 130 28.86 8.52 6.18
C GLU A 130 28.81 7.60 4.94
N GLU A 131 29.51 6.47 4.99
CA GLU A 131 29.51 5.47 3.92
C GLU A 131 28.13 4.80 3.76
N GLN A 132 27.43 4.49 4.86
CA GLN A 132 26.07 3.95 4.80
C GLN A 132 25.09 4.97 4.21
N VAL A 133 25.22 6.25 4.58
CA VAL A 133 24.42 7.34 4.00
C VAL A 133 24.67 7.43 2.49
N ARG A 134 25.94 7.49 2.08
CA ARG A 134 26.34 7.58 0.67
C ARG A 134 25.79 6.41 -0.16
N ARG A 135 25.90 5.17 0.34
CA ARG A 135 25.39 3.97 -0.34
C ARG A 135 23.88 4.00 -0.54
N VAL A 136 23.13 4.34 0.51
CA VAL A 136 21.66 4.38 0.42
C VAL A 136 21.21 5.48 -0.55
N GLU A 137 21.88 6.64 -0.57
CA GLU A 137 21.60 7.69 -1.55
C GLU A 137 21.89 7.24 -2.98
N GLU A 138 23.07 6.68 -3.23
CA GLU A 138 23.51 6.20 -4.54
C GLU A 138 22.56 5.12 -5.07
N GLN A 139 22.24 4.12 -4.24
CA GLN A 139 21.35 3.03 -4.63
C GLN A 139 19.91 3.50 -4.87
N SER A 140 19.44 4.49 -4.11
CA SER A 140 18.13 5.11 -4.35
C SER A 140 18.08 5.82 -5.70
N ARG A 141 19.14 6.53 -6.09
CA ARG A 141 19.23 7.18 -7.41
C ARG A 141 19.28 6.15 -8.54
N LEU A 142 20.14 5.14 -8.42
CA LEU A 142 20.24 4.06 -9.41
C LEU A 142 18.91 3.33 -9.61
N TYR A 143 18.19 3.03 -8.52
CA TYR A 143 16.86 2.43 -8.60
C TYR A 143 15.87 3.30 -9.41
N PHE A 144 15.86 4.60 -9.14
CA PHE A 144 14.98 5.52 -9.82
C PHE A 144 15.36 5.76 -11.28
N ASP A 145 16.65 5.93 -11.58
CA ASP A 145 17.13 6.12 -12.94
C ASP A 145 16.81 4.90 -13.81
N ALA A 146 17.05 3.68 -13.29
CA ALA A 146 16.69 2.45 -13.97
C ALA A 146 15.18 2.36 -14.26
N ARG A 147 14.33 2.76 -13.32
CA ARG A 147 12.87 2.80 -13.54
C ARG A 147 12.44 3.80 -14.60
N ASP A 148 13.02 4.99 -14.56
CA ASP A 148 12.64 6.10 -15.43
C ASP A 148 13.13 5.85 -16.88
N GLN A 149 14.23 5.10 -17.05
CA GLN A 149 14.77 4.69 -18.34
C GLN A 149 14.16 3.38 -18.88
N GLY A 150 13.27 2.73 -18.12
CA GLY A 150 12.65 1.47 -18.52
C GLY A 150 13.53 0.24 -18.35
N GLU A 151 14.65 0.36 -17.64
CA GLU A 151 15.56 -0.72 -17.24
C GLU A 151 14.98 -1.52 -16.06
N TYR A 152 13.76 -2.04 -16.26
CA TYR A 152 12.96 -2.65 -15.20
C TYR A 152 13.63 -3.86 -14.54
N THR A 153 14.46 -4.60 -15.27
CA THR A 153 15.20 -5.74 -14.71
C THR A 153 16.18 -5.26 -13.63
N LEU A 154 16.98 -4.24 -13.92
CA LEU A 154 17.94 -3.67 -12.95
C LEU A 154 17.22 -3.09 -11.73
N ALA A 155 16.14 -2.35 -11.96
CA ALA A 155 15.33 -1.81 -10.88
C ALA A 155 14.65 -2.90 -10.04
N TYR A 156 14.24 -4.02 -10.64
CA TYR A 156 13.63 -5.13 -9.91
C TYR A 156 14.66 -5.95 -9.12
N GLU A 157 15.91 -6.02 -9.59
CA GLU A 157 16.97 -6.80 -8.95
C GLU A 157 17.30 -6.31 -7.54
N VAL A 158 17.19 -5.01 -7.25
CA VAL A 158 17.48 -4.46 -5.92
C VAL A 158 16.38 -4.72 -4.88
N LEU A 159 15.23 -5.26 -5.29
CA LEU A 159 14.15 -5.60 -4.36
C LEU A 159 14.56 -6.80 -3.49
N ALA A 160 14.17 -6.74 -2.21
CA ALA A 160 14.30 -7.85 -1.29
C ALA A 160 13.51 -9.07 -1.78
N ALA A 161 13.95 -10.27 -1.39
CA ALA A 161 13.27 -11.52 -1.75
C ALA A 161 11.79 -11.51 -1.35
N SER A 162 11.44 -10.94 -0.18
CA SER A 162 10.06 -10.79 0.27
C SER A 162 9.21 -9.93 -0.67
N ALA A 163 9.75 -8.82 -1.19
CA ALA A 163 9.09 -7.96 -2.16
C ALA A 163 8.92 -8.65 -3.52
N LYS A 164 9.98 -9.33 -4.01
CA LYS A 164 9.92 -10.11 -5.26
C LYS A 164 8.93 -11.27 -5.18
N HIS A 165 8.85 -11.91 -4.03
CA HIS A 165 7.87 -12.97 -3.80
C HIS A 165 6.45 -12.39 -3.79
N ALA A 166 6.24 -11.19 -3.23
CA ALA A 166 4.92 -10.55 -3.13
C ALA A 166 4.37 -10.10 -4.48
N THR A 167 5.23 -9.66 -5.40
CA THR A 167 4.85 -9.21 -6.74
C THR A 167 5.85 -9.74 -7.75
N SER A 168 5.39 -10.57 -8.68
CA SER A 168 6.22 -11.07 -9.77
C SER A 168 6.79 -9.94 -10.63
N PHE A 169 7.90 -10.20 -11.33
CA PHE A 169 8.55 -9.22 -12.19
C PHE A 169 7.57 -8.58 -13.19
N GLU A 170 6.80 -9.39 -13.92
CA GLU A 170 5.86 -8.89 -14.93
C GLU A 170 4.74 -8.05 -14.33
N ALA A 171 4.21 -8.43 -13.16
CA ALA A 171 3.19 -7.64 -12.47
C ALA A 171 3.76 -6.31 -11.98
N TRP A 172 4.95 -6.32 -11.37
CA TRP A 172 5.62 -5.12 -10.89
C TRP A 172 5.95 -4.18 -12.05
N LYS A 173 6.55 -4.70 -13.13
CA LYS A 173 6.85 -3.96 -14.36
C LYS A 173 5.58 -3.34 -14.95
N GLY A 174 4.49 -4.10 -15.04
CA GLY A 174 3.20 -3.60 -15.53
C GLY A 174 2.67 -2.43 -14.70
N ILE A 175 2.79 -2.47 -13.37
CA ILE A 175 2.42 -1.36 -12.48
C ILE A 175 3.30 -0.13 -12.77
N LYS A 176 4.62 -0.30 -12.90
CA LYS A 176 5.55 0.81 -13.18
C LYS A 176 5.36 1.41 -14.56
N GLN A 177 5.11 0.59 -15.58
CA GLN A 177 4.78 1.05 -16.93
C GLN A 177 3.45 1.81 -16.97
N ALA A 178 2.41 1.31 -16.28
CA ALA A 178 1.13 2.01 -16.19
C ALA A 178 1.26 3.37 -15.49
N PHE A 179 2.08 3.44 -14.43
CA PHE A 179 2.41 4.71 -13.79
C PHE A 179 3.15 5.66 -14.75
N ASN A 180 4.24 5.22 -15.39
CA ASN A 180 5.03 6.06 -16.30
C ASN A 180 4.19 6.56 -17.50
N ALA A 181 3.31 5.72 -18.04
CA ALA A 181 2.39 6.11 -19.12
C ALA A 181 1.42 7.21 -18.70
N LYS A 182 1.00 7.22 -17.43
CA LYS A 182 0.15 8.28 -16.85
C LYS A 182 0.95 9.52 -16.46
N ALA A 183 2.14 9.35 -15.90
CA ALA A 183 2.98 10.42 -15.36
C ALA A 183 3.69 11.23 -16.46
N GLY A 184 4.01 10.59 -17.59
CA GLY A 184 4.91 11.13 -18.59
C GLY A 184 6.38 11.08 -18.12
N ALA A 185 7.25 11.82 -18.81
CA ALA A 185 8.68 11.82 -18.51
C ALA A 185 8.97 12.40 -17.11
N ALA A 186 9.89 11.75 -16.38
CA ALA A 186 10.44 12.29 -15.14
C ALA A 186 11.25 13.56 -15.45
N GLN A 187 11.00 14.64 -14.69
CA GLN A 187 11.67 15.93 -14.87
C GLN A 187 12.64 16.21 -13.74
N GLN A 188 12.28 15.81 -12.52
CA GLN A 188 13.08 16.04 -11.33
C GLN A 188 12.79 14.95 -10.31
N ARG A 189 13.83 14.52 -9.59
CA ARG A 189 13.72 13.67 -8.41
C ARG A 189 14.68 14.13 -7.33
N THR A 190 14.17 14.26 -6.12
CA THR A 190 14.94 14.78 -4.98
C THR A 190 14.76 13.85 -3.79
N ILE A 191 15.87 13.38 -3.23
CA ILE A 191 15.89 12.75 -1.90
C ILE A 191 15.90 13.88 -0.87
N SER A 192 14.89 13.94 -0.01
CA SER A 192 14.69 15.05 0.93
C SER A 192 15.20 14.74 2.33
N LYS A 193 15.15 13.46 2.74
CA LYS A 193 15.58 13.02 4.07
C LYS A 193 15.91 11.53 4.08
N ILE A 194 16.88 11.15 4.89
CA ILE A 194 17.12 9.75 5.27
C ILE A 194 16.91 9.60 6.78
N THR A 195 16.04 8.69 7.18
CA THR A 195 15.77 8.34 8.58
C THR A 195 16.18 6.91 8.84
N TRP A 196 17.00 6.68 9.87
CA TRP A 196 17.54 5.37 10.20
C TRP A 196 16.77 4.71 11.34
N TYR A 197 16.58 3.41 11.25
CA TYR A 197 15.91 2.58 12.26
C TYR A 197 16.75 1.34 12.55
N ARG A 198 16.88 0.98 13.82
CA ARG A 198 17.48 -0.28 14.22
C ARG A 198 16.41 -1.17 14.83
N ASN A 199 16.32 -2.39 14.31
CA ASN A 199 15.35 -3.40 14.71
C ASN A 199 13.93 -2.83 14.83
N PRO A 200 13.35 -2.31 13.73
CA PRO A 200 11.97 -1.86 13.76
C PRO A 200 11.06 -3.02 14.19
N PRO A 201 9.94 -2.75 14.88
CA PRO A 201 9.02 -3.81 15.28
C PRO A 201 8.39 -4.47 14.05
N GLN A 202 8.02 -5.74 14.17
CA GLN A 202 7.26 -6.50 13.17
C GLN A 202 7.96 -6.72 11.81
N VAL A 203 9.27 -6.46 11.72
CA VAL A 203 10.10 -6.82 10.57
C VAL A 203 11.35 -7.57 11.05
N GLU A 204 12.10 -8.16 10.12
CA GLU A 204 13.37 -8.82 10.44
C GLU A 204 14.31 -7.85 11.19
N PRO A 205 15.03 -8.30 12.24
CA PRO A 205 16.03 -7.48 12.90
C PRO A 205 17.11 -7.01 11.91
N GLY A 206 17.59 -5.77 12.09
CA GLY A 206 18.60 -5.18 11.20
C GLY A 206 18.65 -3.67 11.25
N LEU A 207 19.49 -3.09 10.40
CA LEU A 207 19.55 -1.65 10.15
C LEU A 207 18.72 -1.32 8.91
N TYR A 208 17.86 -0.31 9.04
CA TYR A 208 16.96 0.15 8.00
C TYR A 208 17.14 1.64 7.76
N ALA A 209 16.98 2.06 6.50
CA ALA A 209 16.95 3.46 6.09
C ALA A 209 15.65 3.74 5.34
N ALA A 210 14.85 4.70 5.82
CA ALA A 210 13.74 5.28 5.07
C ALA A 210 14.22 6.54 4.36
N VAL A 211 14.13 6.54 3.04
CA VAL A 211 14.56 7.61 2.15
C VAL A 211 13.32 8.32 1.63
N ASP A 212 12.99 9.46 2.21
CA ASP A 212 11.90 10.31 1.77
C ASP A 212 12.30 10.99 0.45
N PHE A 213 11.41 11.02 -0.53
CA PHE A 213 11.67 11.65 -1.81
C PHE A 213 10.47 12.45 -2.33
N THR A 214 10.77 13.37 -3.23
CA THR A 214 9.79 14.05 -4.08
C THR A 214 10.19 13.90 -5.54
N SER A 215 9.21 13.98 -6.43
CA SER A 215 9.46 13.97 -7.87
C SER A 215 8.49 14.89 -8.61
N LYS A 216 8.90 15.29 -9.81
CA LYS A 216 8.06 15.98 -10.78
C LYS A 216 8.09 15.20 -12.08
N PHE A 217 6.91 15.03 -12.68
CA PHE A 217 6.74 14.44 -14.00
C PHE A 217 5.95 15.39 -14.90
N ALA A 218 5.94 15.12 -16.20
CA ALA A 218 5.21 15.94 -17.17
C ALA A 218 3.72 16.12 -16.82
N GLU A 219 3.06 15.10 -16.27
CA GLU A 219 1.61 15.10 -15.98
C GLU A 219 1.25 14.95 -14.49
N ILE A 220 2.26 14.95 -13.61
CA ILE A 220 2.10 14.83 -12.15
C ILE A 220 2.92 15.94 -11.46
N ASP A 221 2.20 16.87 -10.81
CA ASP A 221 2.78 18.01 -10.12
C ASP A 221 3.14 17.70 -8.65
N ILE A 222 2.45 16.73 -8.04
CA ILE A 222 2.71 16.26 -6.68
C ILE A 222 2.98 14.78 -6.75
N HIS A 223 4.25 14.38 -6.59
CA HIS A 223 4.67 13.01 -6.34
C HIS A 223 5.65 12.99 -5.18
N CYS A 224 5.37 12.18 -4.17
CA CYS A 224 6.26 11.98 -3.04
C CYS A 224 6.08 10.59 -2.45
N GLY A 225 7.00 10.19 -1.58
CA GLY A 225 6.92 8.90 -0.93
C GLY A 225 8.20 8.59 -0.19
N PHE A 226 8.41 7.30 0.08
CA PHE A 226 9.67 6.83 0.64
C PHE A 226 10.09 5.47 0.11
N LEU A 227 11.39 5.23 0.12
CA LEU A 227 12.01 3.91 -0.05
C LEU A 227 12.49 3.42 1.30
N ALA A 228 12.16 2.19 1.68
CA ALA A 228 12.75 1.54 2.85
C ALA A 228 13.80 0.51 2.42
N TRP A 229 15.04 0.78 2.78
CA TRP A 229 16.19 -0.08 2.53
C TRP A 229 16.57 -0.84 3.78
N ARG A 230 17.00 -2.09 3.64
CA ARG A 230 17.56 -2.90 4.73
C ARG A 230 18.99 -3.32 4.42
N GLU A 231 19.90 -3.08 5.36
CA GLU A 231 21.28 -3.56 5.30
C GLU A 231 21.32 -5.09 5.39
N GLN A 232 22.10 -5.72 4.52
CA GLN A 232 22.41 -7.15 4.52
C GLN A 232 23.72 -7.41 5.27
N SER A 233 24.04 -8.68 5.52
CA SER A 233 25.26 -9.08 6.23
C SER A 233 26.56 -8.71 5.50
N ASP A 234 26.51 -8.48 4.18
CA ASP A 234 27.63 -8.02 3.35
C ASP A 234 27.73 -6.48 3.25
N GLY A 235 26.87 -5.75 3.96
CA GLY A 235 26.80 -4.29 3.94
C GLY A 235 26.15 -3.70 2.69
N GLN A 236 25.51 -4.52 1.85
CA GLN A 236 24.64 -4.05 0.77
C GLN A 236 23.25 -3.72 1.30
N PHE A 237 22.50 -2.90 0.57
CA PHE A 237 21.11 -2.60 0.91
C PHE A 237 20.16 -3.23 -0.11
N VAL A 238 18.99 -3.67 0.35
CA VAL A 238 17.90 -4.16 -0.52
C VAL A 238 16.62 -3.41 -0.21
N LEU A 239 15.83 -3.15 -1.25
CA LEU A 239 14.56 -2.42 -1.13
C LEU A 239 13.50 -3.35 -0.57
N VAL A 240 13.08 -3.11 0.68
CA VAL A 240 12.06 -3.93 1.35
C VAL A 240 10.65 -3.37 1.19
N ARG A 241 10.53 -2.06 0.95
CA ARG A 241 9.26 -1.39 0.76
C ARG A 241 9.45 -0.12 -0.06
N GLU A 242 8.49 0.15 -0.91
CA GLU A 242 8.32 1.41 -1.60
C GLU A 242 6.90 1.90 -1.34
N GLU A 243 6.77 3.20 -1.09
CA GLU A 243 5.49 3.89 -1.03
C GLU A 243 5.55 5.11 -1.96
N GLU A 244 4.52 5.25 -2.80
CA GLU A 244 4.40 6.33 -3.79
C GLU A 244 3.00 6.94 -3.64
N ASN A 245 2.95 8.27 -3.45
CA ASN A 245 1.73 9.05 -3.38
C ASN A 245 1.77 10.13 -4.47
N TYR A 246 0.66 10.35 -5.18
CA TYR A 246 0.60 11.40 -6.19
C TYR A 246 -0.77 12.01 -6.40
N ILE A 247 -0.77 13.22 -6.97
CA ILE A 247 -1.93 13.88 -7.56
C ILE A 247 -1.59 14.24 -9.01
N ASP A 248 -2.34 13.69 -9.96
CA ASP A 248 -2.20 14.08 -11.37
C ASP A 248 -2.76 15.49 -11.63
N LYS A 249 -2.28 16.14 -12.68
CA LYS A 249 -2.68 17.51 -13.04
C LYS A 249 -4.19 17.67 -13.19
N GLN A 250 -4.85 16.70 -13.81
CA GLN A 250 -6.30 16.73 -14.01
C GLN A 250 -7.06 16.74 -12.67
N THR A 251 -6.61 15.93 -11.71
CA THR A 251 -7.18 15.89 -10.36
C THR A 251 -6.88 17.18 -9.62
N GLN A 252 -5.63 17.67 -9.66
CA GLN A 252 -5.22 18.90 -8.99
C GLN A 252 -6.01 20.14 -9.47
N GLN A 253 -6.30 20.23 -10.78
CA GLN A 253 -7.11 21.33 -11.35
C GLN A 253 -8.54 21.40 -10.79
N ARG A 254 -9.03 20.32 -10.17
CA ARG A 254 -10.37 20.25 -9.56
C ARG A 254 -10.36 20.56 -8.07
N LEU A 255 -9.17 20.67 -7.46
CA LEU A 255 -9.02 20.94 -6.03
C LEU A 255 -8.81 22.43 -5.78
N LYS A 256 -9.33 22.90 -4.64
CA LYS A 256 -9.00 24.24 -4.15
C LYS A 256 -7.57 24.24 -3.58
N PRO A 257 -6.88 25.40 -3.56
CA PRO A 257 -5.55 25.50 -2.97
C PRO A 257 -5.43 24.91 -1.55
N ASP A 258 -6.40 25.19 -0.69
CA ASP A 258 -6.41 24.67 0.69
C ASP A 258 -6.56 23.14 0.74
N ASP A 259 -7.28 22.54 -0.20
CA ASP A 259 -7.45 21.09 -0.28
C ASP A 259 -6.18 20.41 -0.81
N ILE A 260 -5.47 21.06 -1.75
CA ILE A 260 -4.16 20.60 -2.21
C ILE A 260 -3.17 20.55 -1.04
N GLU A 261 -3.16 21.58 -0.19
CA GLU A 261 -2.26 21.64 0.96
C GLU A 261 -2.58 20.55 2.00
N LYS A 262 -3.87 20.31 2.28
CA LYS A 262 -4.29 19.19 3.14
C LYS A 262 -3.83 17.84 2.58
N VAL A 263 -3.96 17.61 1.28
CA VAL A 263 -3.50 16.36 0.66
C VAL A 263 -1.98 16.24 0.76
N ARG A 264 -1.21 17.31 0.56
CA ARG A 264 0.25 17.29 0.75
C ARG A 264 0.62 16.89 2.18
N GLN A 265 -0.06 17.46 3.18
CA GLN A 265 0.16 17.13 4.59
C GLN A 265 -0.20 15.66 4.89
N GLN A 266 -1.31 15.17 4.34
CA GLN A 266 -1.72 13.77 4.48
C GLN A 266 -0.72 12.82 3.85
N PHE A 267 -0.25 13.10 2.63
CA PHE A 267 0.78 12.33 1.94
C PHE A 267 2.19 12.54 2.53
N ARG A 268 2.33 13.48 3.45
CA ARG A 268 3.61 13.92 4.02
C ARG A 268 4.61 14.37 2.95
N CYS A 269 4.10 14.90 1.84
CA CYS A 269 4.91 15.57 0.84
C CYS A 269 5.44 16.87 1.44
N LYS A 270 6.77 17.04 1.47
CA LYS A 270 7.44 18.23 1.97
C LYS A 270 7.94 19.12 0.83
#